data_AF-A0A927WP26-F1
#
_entry.id   AF-A0A927WP26-F1
#
_cell.length_a   1.000
_cell.length_b   1.000
_cell.length_c   1.000
_cell.angle_alpha   90.00
_cell.angle_beta   90.00
_cell.angle_gamma   90.00
#
_symmetry.space_group_name_H-M   'P 1'
#
loop_
_entity.id
_entity.type
_entity.pdbx_description
1 polymer ?
#
loop_
_entity_poly.entity_id
_entity_poly.type
_entity_poly.pdbx_seq_one_letter_code
_entity_poly.pdbx_strand_id
1 'polypeptide(L)' 'MEQFSLNSKMRKCAFCRHWYDPTNSCIRPKAPNIGIWEYDTRAKRLCLKRNTETEGFFGCTKYECKIDNL' A
#
# COMPACT_ATOMS: atom_id res chain seq x y z
N MET A 1 -1.02 2.20 -13.00
CA MET A 1 -1.43 2.52 -11.61
C MET A 1 -2.93 2.44 -11.52
N GLU A 2 -3.46 1.99 -10.38
CA GLU A 2 -4.89 1.86 -10.11
C GLU A 2 -5.31 2.71 -8.92
N GLN A 3 -6.56 3.16 -8.92
CA GLN A 3 -7.13 3.92 -7.82
C GLN A 3 -7.55 2.99 -6.66
N PHE A 4 -7.31 3.44 -5.44
CA PHE A 4 -7.62 2.71 -4.23
C PHE A 4 -8.15 3.67 -3.15
N SER A 5 -9.19 3.23 -2.44
CA SER A 5 -9.72 3.94 -1.28
C SER A 5 -9.10 3.37 -0.01
N LEU A 6 -8.40 4.20 0.77
CA LEU A 6 -7.86 3.82 2.08
C LEU A 6 -8.95 3.43 3.08
N ASN A 7 -10.19 3.87 2.86
CA ASN A 7 -11.37 3.46 3.64
C ASN A 7 -11.88 2.06 3.26
N SER A 8 -11.31 1.43 2.23
CA SER A 8 -11.67 0.06 1.84
C SER A 8 -11.26 -0.94 2.93
N LYS A 9 -12.10 -1.97 3.14
CA LYS A 9 -11.75 -3.12 3.99
C LYS A 9 -10.57 -3.94 3.42
N MET A 10 -10.21 -3.74 2.15
CA MET A 10 -9.11 -4.44 1.49
C MET A 10 -7.76 -3.86 1.91
N ARG A 11 -6.97 -4.64 2.64
CA ARG A 11 -5.69 -4.19 3.22
C ARG A 11 -4.52 -4.41 2.24
N LYS A 12 -4.35 -3.52 1.26
CA LYS A 12 -3.38 -3.68 0.15
C LYS A 12 -1.93 -3.50 0.62
N CYS A 13 -1.04 -4.42 0.22
CA CYS A 13 0.38 -4.43 0.58
C CYS A 13 1.10 -3.12 0.24
N ALA A 14 0.79 -2.48 -0.89
CA ALA A 14 1.40 -1.21 -1.29
C ALA A 14 1.24 -0.09 -0.23
N PHE A 15 0.22 -0.18 0.63
CA PHE A 15 -0.08 0.77 1.71
C PHE A 15 0.30 0.23 3.10
N CYS A 16 0.94 -0.93 3.19
CA CYS A 16 1.36 -1.55 4.44
C CYS A 16 2.76 -1.07 4.86
N ARG A 17 2.97 -0.77 6.15
CA ARG A 17 4.29 -0.42 6.73
C ARG A 17 5.35 -1.50 6.54
N HIS A 18 4.94 -2.76 6.45
CA HIS A 18 5.85 -3.88 6.29
C HIS A 18 6.24 -4.13 4.83
N TRP A 19 5.64 -3.43 3.87
CA TRP A 19 6.00 -3.53 2.47
C TRP A 19 7.05 -2.45 2.15
N TYR A 20 8.29 -2.89 1.96
CA TYR A 20 9.48 -2.03 1.99
C TYR A 20 9.60 -1.15 0.74
N ASP A 21 8.90 -0.02 0.78
CA ASP A 21 8.98 1.08 -0.16
C ASP A 21 9.21 2.39 0.62
N PRO A 22 10.45 2.62 1.11
CA PRO A 22 10.74 3.68 2.06
C PRO A 22 10.48 5.08 1.51
N THR A 23 10.55 5.26 0.19
CA THR A 23 10.27 6.53 -0.49
C THR A 23 8.82 6.64 -0.96
N ASN A 24 7.96 5.65 -0.66
CA ASN A 24 6.60 5.56 -1.18
C ASN A 24 6.53 5.72 -2.72
N SER A 25 7.54 5.22 -3.43
CA SER A 25 7.67 5.35 -4.90
C SER A 25 6.52 4.70 -5.67
N CYS A 26 5.80 3.77 -5.05
CA CYS A 26 4.74 2.98 -5.69
C CYS A 26 3.33 3.48 -5.39
N ILE A 27 3.17 4.55 -4.62
CA ILE A 27 1.87 5.14 -4.29
C ILE A 27 1.89 6.66 -4.52
N ARG A 28 0.74 7.24 -4.85
CA ARG A 28 0.58 8.70 -4.95
C ARG A 28 -0.80 9.15 -4.49
N PRO A 29 -0.93 10.34 -3.87
CA PRO A 29 -2.23 10.90 -3.54
C PRO A 29 -2.98 11.27 -4.83
N LYS A 30 -4.31 11.05 -4.85
CA LYS A 30 -5.19 11.51 -5.93
C LYS A 30 -6.26 12.48 -5.40
N ALA A 31 -6.97 12.06 -4.36
CA ALA A 31 -7.83 12.92 -3.55
C ALA A 31 -7.69 12.48 -2.08
N PRO A 32 -6.56 12.83 -1.43
CA PRO A 32 -6.20 12.29 -0.12
C PRO A 32 -7.17 12.73 0.99
N ASN A 33 -7.79 13.91 0.86
CA ASN A 33 -8.82 14.45 1.76
C ASN A 33 -10.08 13.56 1.87
N ILE A 34 -10.32 12.69 0.88
CA ILE A 34 -11.39 11.69 0.90
C ILE A 34 -10.83 10.26 0.84
N GLY A 35 -9.53 10.11 1.11
CA GLY A 35 -8.81 8.84 1.18
C GLY A 35 -8.60 8.12 -0.14
N ILE A 36 -8.61 8.84 -1.26
CA ILE A 36 -8.35 8.26 -2.58
C ILE A 36 -6.87 8.44 -2.94
N TRP A 37 -6.24 7.30 -3.19
CA TRP A 37 -4.85 7.18 -3.61
C TRP A 37 -4.76 6.38 -4.90
N GLU A 38 -3.62 6.44 -5.55
CA GLU A 38 -3.27 5.54 -6.63
C GLU A 38 -2.01 4.76 -6.28
N TYR A 39 -1.89 3.56 -6.82
CA TYR A 39 -0.74 2.71 -6.57
C TYR A 39 -0.40 1.83 -7.78
N ASP A 40 0.85 1.40 -7.85
CA ASP A 40 1.28 0.36 -8.78
C ASP A 40 0.91 -1.02 -8.22
N THR A 41 -0.04 -1.69 -8.90
CA THR A 41 -0.54 -3.00 -8.49
C THR A 41 0.49 -4.11 -8.67
N ARG A 42 1.39 -3.97 -9.65
CA ARG A 42 2.37 -5.00 -10.05
C ARG A 42 3.75 -4.76 -9.44
N ALA A 43 3.98 -3.60 -8.81
CA ALA A 43 5.21 -3.33 -8.11
C ALA A 43 5.47 -4.42 -7.06
N LYS A 44 6.68 -4.96 -7.04
CA LYS A 44 7.18 -5.90 -6.04
C LYS A 44 8.14 -5.20 -5.10
N ARG A 45 7.98 -5.43 -3.81
CA ARG A 45 8.93 -5.03 -2.76
C ARG A 45 9.00 -6.11 -1.69
N LEU A 46 10.04 -6.05 -0.89
CA LEU A 46 10.26 -6.96 0.23
C LEU A 46 9.20 -6.74 1.32
N CYS A 47 8.54 -7.81 1.75
CA CYS A 47 7.72 -7.80 2.95
C CYS A 47 8.59 -8.09 4.18
N LEU A 48 8.85 -7.09 5.02
CA LEU A 48 9.75 -7.18 6.17
C LEU A 48 9.30 -8.18 7.25
N LYS A 49 8.01 -8.54 7.31
CA LYS A 49 7.50 -9.56 8.25
C LYS A 49 7.70 -10.99 7.76
N ARG A 50 7.73 -11.21 6.44
CA ARG A 50 7.79 -12.54 5.81
C ARG A 50 9.12 -12.82 5.11
N ASN A 51 9.95 -11.79 4.98
CA ASN A 51 11.22 -11.82 4.25
C ASN A 51 11.08 -12.37 2.83
N THR A 52 10.07 -11.90 2.09
CA THR A 52 9.78 -12.35 0.71
C THR A 52 9.27 -11.19 -0.15
N GLU A 53 9.57 -11.20 -1.44
CA GLU A 53 9.01 -10.23 -2.39
C GLU A 53 7.50 -10.43 -2.52
N THR A 54 6.75 -9.33 -2.48
CA THR A 54 5.29 -9.35 -2.54
C THR A 54 4.80 -8.24 -3.46
N GLU A 55 3.80 -8.51 -4.30
CA GLU A 55 3.16 -7.48 -5.11
C GLU A 55 2.28 -6.54 -4.27
N GLY A 56 2.25 -5.26 -4.67
CA GLY A 56 1.46 -4.22 -4.00
C GLY A 56 -0.05 -4.52 -3.96
N PHE A 57 -0.57 -5.25 -4.96
CA PHE A 57 -1.98 -5.64 -5.06
C PHE A 57 -2.45 -6.65 -4.00
N PHE A 58 -1.54 -7.45 -3.41
CA PHE A 58 -1.98 -8.49 -2.47
C PHE A 58 -2.59 -7.91 -1.20
N GLY A 59 -3.55 -8.63 -0.62
CA GLY A 59 -4.06 -8.35 0.71
C GLY A 59 -3.08 -8.80 1.79
N CYS A 60 -3.00 -8.06 2.89
CA CYS A 60 -2.13 -8.37 4.03
C CYS A 60 -2.95 -8.60 5.31
N THR A 61 -2.78 -9.77 5.93
CA THR A 61 -3.40 -10.09 7.24
C THR A 61 -2.66 -9.44 8.42
N LYS A 62 -1.39 -9.08 8.23
CA LYS A 62 -0.55 -8.34 9.19
C LYS A 62 -0.44 -6.86 8.81
N TYR A 63 -1.51 -6.30 8.23
CA TYR A 63 -1.49 -4.95 7.70
C TYR A 63 -1.43 -3.89 8.80
N GLU A 64 -0.52 -2.95 8.62
CA GLU A 64 -0.46 -1.69 9.35
C GLU A 64 -0.39 -0.58 8.30
N CYS A 65 -1.36 0.34 8.27
CA CYS A 65 -1.35 1.41 7.28
C CYS A 65 -0.11 2.29 7.48
N LYS A 66 0.60 2.61 6.40
CA LYS A 66 1.73 3.57 6.44
C LYS A 66 1.33 5.01 6.08
N ILE A 67 0.11 5.20 5.59
CA ILE A 67 -0.46 6.54 5.42
C ILE A 67 -1.11 6.90 6.74
N ASP A 68 -0.43 7.75 7.50
CA ASP A 68 -0.96 8.36 8.71
C ASP A 68 -1.77 9.60 8.33
N ASN A 69 -2.95 9.73 8.94
CA ASN A 69 -3.97 10.76 8.71
C ASN A 69 -4.76 10.62 7.39
N LEU A 70 -6.06 10.34 7.55
CA LEU A 70 -7.11 10.80 6.65
C LEU A 70 -7.72 12.06 7.27
#